data_AF-B7K8C1-F1
#
_entry.id   AF-B7K8C1-F1
#
_cell.length_a   1.000
_cell.length_b   1.000
_cell.length_c   1.000
_cell.angle_alpha   90.00
_cell.angle_beta   90.00
_cell.angle_gamma   90.00
#
_symmetry.space_group_name_H-M   'P 1'
#
loop_
_entity.id
_entity.type
_entity.pdbx_description
1 polymer ?
#
loop_
_entity_poly.entity_id
_entity_poly.type
_entity_poly.pdbx_seq_one_letter_code
_entity_poly.pdbx_strand_id
1 'polypeptide(L)'
;MAEFNEIRDNFIQELDNWFKTANAYITITKGVRYEADDKEKEADLKVKFLSIKESGDGSSSAVTEGINIKQALEIVSKDKDAIEKLFFSRAIQIWYDFLNRILESLVDSHLSGKKSYPKLNKIKQVNIDFKQINPDNFREQIILAIKDSFDFSKGLEKLQPLEKALEIKIPQNEKYQIKKFIIVRNLIEHNQGQIRETDLNEMGVNIIKLYDQWGKEQEYKLNDKVEIGLDELRKVKEVFEKVANILIPKSS
;
A
#
# COMPACT_ATOMS: atom_id res chain seq x y z
N MET A 1 23.78 -9.05 -2.44
CA MET A 1 23.17 -8.50 -3.68
C MET A 1 22.08 -9.41 -4.21
N ALA A 2 22.31 -10.73 -4.33
CA ALA A 2 21.27 -11.67 -4.77
C ALA A 2 19.96 -11.58 -3.95
N GLU A 3 20.05 -11.58 -2.62
CA GLU A 3 18.90 -11.46 -1.71
C GLU A 3 18.09 -10.17 -1.93
N PHE A 4 18.77 -9.01 -2.05
CA PHE A 4 18.08 -7.75 -2.34
C PHE A 4 17.44 -7.77 -3.73
N ASN A 5 18.09 -8.34 -4.75
CA ASN A 5 17.48 -8.49 -6.07
C ASN A 5 16.21 -9.33 -6.01
N GLU A 6 16.20 -10.43 -5.24
CA GLU A 6 15.01 -11.25 -5.03
C GLU A 6 13.89 -10.47 -4.33
N ILE A 7 14.19 -9.71 -3.28
CA ILE A 7 13.20 -8.84 -2.61
C ILE A 7 12.58 -7.85 -3.60
N ARG A 8 13.39 -7.20 -4.43
CA ARG A 8 12.92 -6.28 -5.48
C ARG A 8 12.07 -6.99 -6.52
N ASP A 9 12.54 -8.11 -7.05
CA ASP A 9 11.87 -8.80 -8.15
C ASP A 9 10.53 -9.38 -7.70
N ASN A 10 10.46 -9.92 -6.49
CA ASN A 10 9.20 -10.35 -5.86
C ASN A 10 8.24 -9.16 -5.67
N PHE A 11 8.75 -8.01 -5.23
CA PHE A 11 7.93 -6.80 -5.08
C PHE A 11 7.37 -6.29 -6.41
N ILE A 12 8.20 -6.24 -7.46
CA ILE A 12 7.76 -5.84 -8.81
C ILE A 12 6.69 -6.82 -9.32
N GLN A 13 6.90 -8.12 -9.15
CA GLN A 13 5.91 -9.13 -9.54
C GLN A 13 4.60 -8.98 -8.73
N GLU A 14 4.68 -8.71 -7.44
CA GLU A 14 3.52 -8.46 -6.59
C GLU A 14 2.74 -7.21 -7.05
N LEU A 15 3.43 -6.12 -7.39
CA LEU A 15 2.82 -4.92 -7.97
C LEU A 15 2.18 -5.18 -9.34
N ASP A 16 2.84 -5.93 -10.22
CA ASP A 16 2.29 -6.31 -11.52
C ASP A 16 0.99 -7.11 -11.37
N ASN A 17 0.99 -8.09 -10.47
CA ASN A 17 -0.18 -8.91 -10.18
C ASN A 17 -1.29 -8.05 -9.57
N TRP A 18 -0.97 -7.23 -8.57
CA TRP A 18 -1.91 -6.28 -7.96
C TRP A 18 -2.57 -5.38 -9.00
N PHE A 19 -1.81 -4.78 -9.92
CA PHE A 19 -2.34 -3.87 -10.92
C PHE A 19 -3.21 -4.59 -11.95
N LYS A 20 -2.80 -5.79 -12.40
CA LYS A 20 -3.63 -6.63 -13.29
C LYS A 20 -4.96 -6.98 -12.65
N THR A 21 -4.95 -7.35 -11.37
CA THR A 21 -6.17 -7.62 -10.59
C THR A 21 -7.01 -6.35 -10.46
N ALA A 22 -6.43 -5.22 -10.09
CA ALA A 22 -7.14 -3.94 -9.99
C ALA A 22 -7.84 -3.59 -11.30
N ASN A 23 -7.10 -3.64 -12.42
CA ASN A 23 -7.61 -3.35 -13.74
C ASN A 23 -8.78 -4.28 -14.13
N ALA A 24 -8.65 -5.59 -13.87
CA ALA A 24 -9.71 -6.55 -14.16
C ALA A 24 -10.99 -6.25 -13.36
N TYR A 25 -10.88 -6.04 -12.05
CA TYR A 25 -12.03 -5.73 -11.19
C TYR A 25 -12.70 -4.40 -11.55
N ILE A 26 -11.91 -3.36 -11.81
CA ILE A 26 -12.43 -2.05 -12.23
C ILE A 26 -13.11 -2.17 -13.59
N THR A 27 -12.52 -2.89 -14.54
CA THR A 27 -13.09 -3.11 -15.88
C THR A 27 -14.40 -3.88 -15.81
N ILE A 28 -14.45 -4.98 -15.04
CA ILE A 28 -15.69 -5.75 -14.83
C ILE A 28 -16.75 -4.87 -14.20
N THR A 29 -16.40 -4.10 -13.17
CA THR A 29 -17.38 -3.26 -12.48
C THR A 29 -17.95 -2.17 -13.39
N LYS A 30 -17.11 -1.57 -14.23
CA LYS A 30 -17.55 -0.55 -15.21
C LYS A 30 -18.34 -1.16 -16.37
N GLY A 31 -17.91 -2.32 -16.88
CA GLY A 31 -18.61 -3.05 -17.95
C GLY A 31 -19.96 -3.58 -17.51
N VAL A 32 -20.04 -4.16 -16.31
CA VAL A 32 -21.30 -4.66 -15.75
C VAL A 32 -22.26 -3.52 -15.41
N ARG A 33 -21.79 -2.32 -15.01
CA ARG A 33 -22.65 -1.13 -14.93
C ARG A 33 -23.28 -0.78 -16.28
N TYR A 34 -22.51 -0.88 -17.37
CA TYR A 34 -23.00 -0.61 -18.72
C TYR A 34 -24.04 -1.64 -19.18
N GLU A 35 -23.85 -2.92 -18.86
CA GLU A 35 -24.80 -3.99 -19.24
C GLU A 35 -26.05 -4.04 -18.35
N ALA A 36 -25.94 -3.68 -17.06
CA ALA A 36 -27.07 -3.61 -16.14
C ALA A 36 -28.05 -2.48 -16.50
N ASP A 37 -27.57 -1.38 -17.08
CA ASP A 37 -28.41 -0.31 -17.63
C ASP A 37 -29.16 -0.76 -18.91
N ASP A 38 -28.69 -1.81 -19.58
CA ASP A 38 -29.22 -2.26 -20.88
C ASP A 38 -30.04 -3.56 -20.82
N LYS A 39 -29.90 -4.39 -19.77
CA LYS A 39 -30.60 -5.69 -19.67
C LYS A 39 -31.00 -6.08 -18.25
N GLU A 40 -32.31 -6.11 -18.02
CA GLU A 40 -33.01 -6.64 -16.83
C GLU A 40 -32.85 -8.16 -16.60
N LYS A 41 -32.02 -8.88 -17.38
CA LYS A 41 -32.13 -10.35 -17.57
C LYS A 41 -31.06 -11.23 -16.93
N GLU A 42 -30.03 -10.70 -16.27
CA GLU A 42 -29.01 -11.53 -15.58
C GLU A 42 -29.13 -11.54 -14.04
N ALA A 43 -30.31 -11.17 -13.54
CA ALA A 43 -30.57 -10.90 -12.13
C ALA A 43 -30.62 -12.13 -11.19
N ASP A 44 -30.10 -13.31 -11.55
CA ASP A 44 -30.20 -14.52 -10.71
C ASP A 44 -28.88 -15.27 -10.43
N LEU A 45 -27.76 -14.79 -10.97
CA LEU A 45 -26.45 -15.35 -10.61
C LEU A 45 -26.13 -15.03 -9.15
N LYS A 46 -25.88 -16.08 -8.34
CA LYS A 46 -25.51 -15.95 -6.93
C LYS A 46 -24.03 -16.25 -6.73
N VAL A 47 -23.30 -15.28 -6.18
CA VAL A 47 -21.93 -15.48 -5.72
C VAL A 47 -21.99 -15.91 -4.26
N LYS A 48 -21.37 -17.05 -3.95
CA LYS A 48 -21.24 -17.54 -2.57
C LYS A 48 -19.92 -17.05 -1.97
N PHE A 49 -19.96 -16.54 -0.75
CA PHE A 49 -18.78 -16.12 0.00
C PHE A 49 -18.89 -16.57 1.45
N LEU A 50 -17.74 -16.72 2.11
CA LEU A 50 -17.68 -17.00 3.53
C LEU A 50 -17.87 -15.69 4.31
N SER A 51 -18.82 -15.70 5.23
CA SER A 51 -19.07 -14.63 6.18
C SER A 51 -18.87 -15.15 7.60
N ILE A 52 -18.57 -14.25 8.55
CA ILE A 52 -18.53 -14.59 9.97
C ILE A 52 -19.79 -14.00 10.59
N LYS A 53 -20.64 -14.87 11.18
CA LYS A 53 -21.75 -14.43 12.01
C LYS A 53 -21.34 -14.49 13.47
N GLU A 54 -21.41 -13.34 14.13
CA GLU A 54 -21.37 -13.27 15.58
C GLU A 54 -22.75 -13.63 16.13
N SER A 55 -22.78 -14.63 16.99
CA SER A 55 -23.91 -14.98 17.84
C SER A 55 -23.98 -13.98 18.99
N GLY A 56 -25.19 -13.71 19.50
CA GLY A 56 -25.40 -12.80 20.64
C GLY A 56 -24.74 -13.24 21.96
N ASP A 57 -24.15 -14.43 22.01
CA ASP A 57 -23.36 -14.97 23.12
C ASP A 57 -21.84 -14.72 22.98
N GLY A 58 -21.41 -14.01 21.93
CA GLY A 58 -20.00 -13.72 21.66
C GLY A 58 -19.26 -14.84 20.92
N SER A 59 -19.93 -15.93 20.54
CA SER A 59 -19.37 -16.95 19.65
C SER A 59 -19.46 -16.52 18.19
N SER A 60 -18.48 -16.89 17.37
CA SER A 60 -18.46 -16.58 15.93
C SER A 60 -18.41 -17.86 15.10
N SER A 61 -19.31 -17.99 14.12
CA SER A 61 -19.37 -19.14 13.22
C SER A 61 -19.18 -18.70 11.77
N ALA A 62 -18.39 -19.47 11.00
CA ALA A 62 -18.24 -19.25 9.57
C ALA A 62 -19.50 -19.75 8.84
N VAL A 63 -20.17 -18.88 8.11
CA VAL A 63 -21.39 -19.19 7.36
C VAL A 63 -21.19 -18.82 5.90
N THR A 64 -21.50 -19.75 5.00
CA THR A 64 -21.53 -19.46 3.56
C THR A 64 -22.78 -18.67 3.23
N GLU A 65 -22.60 -17.39 2.87
CA GLU A 65 -23.66 -16.51 2.41
C GLU A 65 -23.64 -16.42 0.88
N GLY A 66 -24.79 -16.12 0.29
CA GLY A 66 -24.92 -15.91 -1.14
C GLY A 66 -25.47 -14.52 -1.41
N ILE A 67 -24.73 -13.71 -2.19
CA ILE A 67 -25.23 -12.43 -2.69
C ILE A 67 -25.59 -12.58 -4.16
N ASN A 68 -26.72 -12.01 -4.54
CA ASN A 68 -27.07 -11.89 -5.95
C ASN A 68 -26.10 -10.91 -6.63
N ILE A 69 -25.63 -11.20 -7.84
CA ILE A 69 -24.80 -10.27 -8.61
C ILE A 69 -25.46 -8.88 -8.67
N LYS A 70 -26.78 -8.78 -8.84
CA LYS A 70 -27.51 -7.50 -8.79
C LYS A 70 -27.32 -6.76 -7.46
N GLN A 71 -27.41 -7.46 -6.33
CA GLN A 71 -27.19 -6.86 -5.01
C GLN A 71 -25.72 -6.47 -4.78
N ALA A 72 -24.77 -7.30 -5.24
CA ALA A 72 -23.36 -6.97 -5.18
C ALA A 72 -23.05 -5.72 -6.03
N LEU A 73 -23.66 -5.61 -7.21
CA LEU A 73 -23.56 -4.44 -8.08
C LEU A 73 -24.25 -3.22 -7.47
N GLU A 74 -25.39 -3.35 -6.80
CA GLU A 74 -26.04 -2.27 -6.06
C GLU A 74 -25.17 -1.75 -4.90
N ILE A 75 -24.46 -2.62 -4.20
CA ILE A 75 -23.51 -2.22 -3.16
C ILE A 75 -22.30 -1.50 -3.77
N VAL A 76 -21.73 -2.06 -4.84
CA VAL A 76 -20.57 -1.50 -5.55
C VAL A 76 -20.92 -0.23 -6.33
N SER A 77 -22.17 -0.01 -6.71
CA SER A 77 -22.62 1.21 -7.40
C SER A 77 -22.89 2.38 -6.45
N LYS A 78 -23.10 2.13 -5.16
CA LYS A 78 -23.31 3.18 -4.14
C LYS A 78 -22.05 3.98 -3.81
N ASP A 79 -20.86 3.37 -3.88
CA ASP A 79 -19.58 4.09 -3.85
C ASP A 79 -18.82 3.78 -5.13
N LYS A 80 -18.88 4.74 -6.06
CA LYS A 80 -18.43 4.53 -7.43
C LYS A 80 -16.96 4.14 -7.56
N ASP A 81 -16.16 4.50 -6.54
CA ASP A 81 -14.71 4.37 -6.53
C ASP A 81 -14.22 3.48 -5.37
N ALA A 82 -15.11 2.70 -4.72
CA ALA A 82 -14.75 1.86 -3.59
C ALA A 82 -13.64 0.86 -3.94
N ILE A 83 -13.70 0.30 -5.15
CA ILE A 83 -12.72 -0.67 -5.64
C ILE A 83 -11.37 0.03 -5.85
N GLU A 84 -11.36 1.17 -6.54
CA GLU A 84 -10.18 1.99 -6.76
C GLU A 84 -9.50 2.37 -5.44
N LYS A 85 -10.27 2.83 -4.44
CA LYS A 85 -9.79 3.16 -3.08
C LYS A 85 -9.17 1.95 -2.37
N LEU A 86 -9.80 0.78 -2.49
CA LEU A 86 -9.30 -0.46 -1.89
C LEU A 86 -7.97 -0.88 -2.52
N PHE A 87 -7.87 -0.87 -3.85
CA PHE A 87 -6.63 -1.19 -4.54
C PHE A 87 -5.54 -0.14 -4.27
N PHE A 88 -5.89 1.15 -4.22
CA PHE A 88 -4.96 2.21 -3.85
C PHE A 88 -4.36 1.99 -2.46
N SER A 89 -5.20 1.65 -1.48
CA SER A 89 -4.77 1.37 -0.10
C SER A 89 -3.89 0.12 -0.04
N ARG A 90 -4.23 -0.93 -0.80
CA ARG A 90 -3.41 -2.15 -0.90
C ARG A 90 -2.03 -1.85 -1.52
N ALA A 91 -1.93 -0.96 -2.50
CA ALA A 91 -0.64 -0.58 -3.08
C ALA A 91 0.32 0.01 -2.04
N ILE A 92 -0.19 0.90 -1.18
CA ILE A 92 0.60 1.49 -0.09
C ILE A 92 1.06 0.43 0.91
N GLN A 93 0.23 -0.58 1.20
CA GLN A 93 0.63 -1.71 2.05
C GLN A 93 1.76 -2.53 1.41
N ILE A 94 1.61 -2.93 0.14
CA ILE A 94 2.66 -3.67 -0.60
C ILE A 94 3.98 -2.87 -0.59
N TRP A 95 3.90 -1.54 -0.71
CA TRP A 95 5.06 -0.66 -0.58
C TRP A 95 5.71 -0.72 0.80
N TYR A 96 4.94 -0.63 1.88
CA TYR A 96 5.50 -0.73 3.23
C TYR A 96 6.10 -2.12 3.52
N ASP A 97 5.43 -3.19 3.07
CA ASP A 97 5.95 -4.56 3.19
C ASP A 97 7.30 -4.72 2.48
N PHE A 98 7.46 -4.10 1.31
CA PHE A 98 8.73 -4.05 0.59
C PHE A 98 9.82 -3.32 1.38
N LEU A 99 9.53 -2.12 1.90
CA LEU A 99 10.51 -1.39 2.72
C LEU A 99 10.91 -2.16 3.99
N ASN A 100 9.95 -2.86 4.60
CA ASN A 100 10.19 -3.70 5.77
C ASN A 100 11.11 -4.88 5.45
N ARG A 101 10.87 -5.59 4.35
CA ARG A 101 11.73 -6.70 3.90
C ARG A 101 13.17 -6.23 3.63
N ILE A 102 13.35 -5.04 3.03
CA ILE A 102 14.68 -4.46 2.84
C ILE A 102 15.35 -4.22 4.20
N LEU A 103 14.63 -3.61 5.14
CA LEU A 103 15.16 -3.31 6.46
C LEU A 103 15.56 -4.58 7.21
N GLU A 104 14.68 -5.57 7.23
CA GLU A 104 14.93 -6.88 7.87
C GLU A 104 16.20 -7.52 7.30
N SER A 105 16.35 -7.56 5.97
CA SER A 105 17.55 -8.09 5.31
C SER A 105 18.82 -7.29 5.63
N LEU A 106 18.73 -5.95 5.70
CA LEU A 106 19.86 -5.10 6.10
C LEU A 106 20.31 -5.38 7.53
N VAL A 107 19.37 -5.45 8.48
CA VAL A 107 19.66 -5.76 9.88
C VAL A 107 20.25 -7.16 9.99
N ASP A 108 19.63 -8.15 9.36
CA ASP A 108 20.07 -9.53 9.38
C ASP A 108 21.51 -9.67 8.86
N SER A 109 21.79 -9.05 7.71
CA SER A 109 23.11 -9.04 7.08
C SER A 109 24.17 -8.33 7.93
N HIS A 110 23.77 -7.28 8.67
CA HIS A 110 24.64 -6.59 9.63
C HIS A 110 24.98 -7.48 10.83
N LEU A 111 23.96 -8.06 11.47
CA LEU A 111 24.12 -8.86 12.69
C LEU A 111 24.85 -10.18 12.43
N SER A 112 24.71 -10.79 11.24
CA SER A 112 25.49 -11.98 10.85
C SER A 112 26.93 -11.67 10.48
N GLY A 113 27.30 -10.40 10.31
CA GLY A 113 28.61 -10.03 9.78
C GLY A 113 28.78 -10.31 8.27
N LYS A 114 27.72 -10.70 7.54
CA LYS A 114 27.77 -10.87 6.07
C LYS A 114 28.16 -9.56 5.37
N LYS A 115 27.61 -8.43 5.83
CA LYS A 115 27.98 -7.08 5.37
C LYS A 115 27.72 -6.06 6.48
N SER A 116 28.67 -5.15 6.69
CA SER A 116 28.50 -4.09 7.69
C SER A 116 27.70 -2.92 7.13
N TYR A 117 26.69 -2.46 7.87
CA TYR A 117 25.89 -1.28 7.57
C TYR A 117 25.99 -0.28 8.73
N PRO A 118 27.14 0.39 8.91
CA PRO A 118 27.40 1.23 10.07
C PRO A 118 26.46 2.44 10.19
N LYS A 119 25.79 2.84 9.10
CA LYS A 119 24.81 3.92 9.05
C LYS A 119 23.40 3.50 9.51
N LEU A 120 23.19 2.21 9.80
CA LEU A 120 21.93 1.64 10.29
C LEU A 120 21.69 1.99 11.77
N ASN A 121 22.74 2.39 12.51
CA ASN A 121 22.73 2.81 13.91
C ASN A 121 21.83 4.02 14.26
N LYS A 122 21.20 4.66 13.27
CA LYS A 122 20.29 5.81 13.47
C LYS A 122 18.81 5.46 13.34
N ILE A 123 18.45 4.19 13.18
CA ILE A 123 17.05 3.76 13.33
C ILE A 123 16.72 3.93 14.81
N LYS A 124 15.56 4.55 15.11
CA LYS A 124 15.13 5.04 16.43
C LYS A 124 15.46 4.07 17.58
N GLN A 125 15.54 4.61 18.81
CA GLN A 125 15.82 3.83 20.01
C GLN A 125 14.91 2.60 20.11
N VAL A 126 15.51 1.42 19.98
CA VAL A 126 14.83 0.14 20.17
C VAL A 126 14.93 -0.21 21.65
N ASN A 127 13.80 -0.27 22.33
CA ASN A 127 13.74 -0.74 23.71
C ASN A 127 13.68 -2.27 23.70
N ILE A 128 14.73 -2.91 24.20
CA ILE A 128 14.80 -4.37 24.32
C ILE A 128 14.57 -4.74 25.80
N ASP A 129 13.53 -5.52 26.08
CA ASP A 129 13.28 -6.07 27.42
C ASP A 129 14.08 -7.36 27.61
N PHE A 130 15.24 -7.25 28.27
CA PHE A 130 16.11 -8.38 28.59
C PHE A 130 15.48 -9.47 29.45
N LYS A 131 14.34 -9.22 30.12
CA LYS A 131 13.63 -10.25 30.87
C LYS A 131 12.86 -11.23 29.98
N GLN A 132 12.53 -10.82 28.75
CA GLN A 132 11.76 -11.62 27.78
C GLN A 132 12.64 -12.22 26.69
N ILE A 133 13.94 -11.93 26.71
CA ILE A 133 14.89 -12.46 25.74
C ILE A 133 15.14 -13.93 26.00
N ASN A 134 14.84 -14.76 25.01
CA ASN A 134 15.37 -16.11 24.93
C ASN A 134 16.72 -16.03 24.19
N PRO A 135 17.84 -16.52 24.78
CA PRO A 135 19.15 -16.54 24.12
C PRO A 135 19.11 -17.21 22.74
N ASP A 136 18.26 -18.21 22.53
CA ASP A 136 18.19 -18.99 21.30
C ASP A 136 17.58 -18.21 20.12
N ASN A 137 16.86 -17.12 20.36
CA ASN A 137 16.20 -16.30 19.32
C ASN A 137 16.52 -14.80 19.42
N PHE A 138 17.57 -14.42 20.15
CA PHE A 138 17.93 -13.02 20.39
C PHE A 138 18.04 -12.18 19.10
N ARG A 139 18.61 -12.77 18.04
CA ARG A 139 18.73 -12.11 16.72
C ARG A 139 17.38 -11.77 16.11
N GLU A 140 16.43 -12.69 16.15
CA GLU A 140 15.08 -12.50 15.60
C GLU A 140 14.32 -11.44 16.40
N GLN A 141 14.47 -11.44 17.74
CA GLN A 141 13.87 -10.42 18.60
C GLN A 141 14.38 -9.01 18.28
N ILE A 142 15.68 -8.85 17.99
CA ILE A 142 16.24 -7.56 17.57
C ILE A 142 15.63 -7.12 16.23
N ILE A 143 15.53 -8.02 15.26
CA ILE A 143 14.95 -7.71 13.94
C ILE A 143 13.49 -7.27 14.09
N LEU A 144 12.70 -7.99 14.90
CA LEU A 144 11.31 -7.65 15.19
C LEU A 144 11.19 -6.29 15.88
N ALA A 145 12.00 -6.01 16.90
CA ALA A 145 11.93 -4.74 17.61
C ALA A 145 12.34 -3.54 16.73
N ILE A 146 13.30 -3.73 15.81
CA ILE A 146 13.66 -2.73 14.79
C ILE A 146 12.52 -2.54 13.78
N LYS A 147 11.89 -3.63 13.33
CA LYS A 147 10.75 -3.59 12.42
C LYS A 147 9.58 -2.82 13.03
N ASP A 148 9.20 -3.13 14.26
CA ASP A 148 8.11 -2.45 14.96
C ASP A 148 8.39 -0.95 15.03
N SER A 149 9.61 -0.57 15.45
CA SER A 149 10.00 0.85 15.47
C SER A 149 9.95 1.52 14.09
N PHE A 150 10.24 0.78 13.03
CA PHE A 150 10.18 1.28 11.67
C PHE A 150 8.75 1.38 11.15
N ASP A 151 7.84 0.49 11.59
CA ASP A 151 6.41 0.53 11.29
C ASP A 151 5.69 1.73 11.89
N PHE A 152 6.09 2.17 13.08
CA PHE A 152 5.56 3.41 13.67
C PHE A 152 6.15 4.70 13.07
N SER A 153 7.09 4.61 12.12
CA SER A 153 7.65 5.80 11.46
C SER A 153 6.75 6.28 10.31
N LYS A 154 6.55 7.60 10.19
CA LYS A 154 5.56 8.16 9.27
C LYS A 154 6.03 8.01 7.82
N GLY A 155 5.29 7.27 7.00
CA GLY A 155 5.37 7.26 5.53
C GLY A 155 6.77 7.52 4.92
N LEU A 156 7.04 8.76 4.53
CA LEU A 156 8.32 9.18 3.93
C LEU A 156 9.55 9.01 4.82
N GLU A 157 9.39 9.07 6.14
CA GLU A 157 10.47 8.87 7.12
C GLU A 157 11.06 7.47 7.00
N LYS A 158 10.29 6.47 6.51
CA LYS A 158 10.76 5.11 6.27
C LYS A 158 11.84 5.03 5.19
N LEU A 159 11.92 5.97 4.25
CA LEU A 159 12.93 5.94 3.19
C LEU A 159 14.31 6.42 3.64
N GLN A 160 14.37 7.37 4.59
CA GLN A 160 15.65 7.96 4.98
C GLN A 160 16.63 6.96 5.60
N PRO A 161 16.21 6.02 6.49
CA PRO A 161 17.10 4.98 6.98
C PRO A 161 17.66 4.09 5.87
N LEU A 162 16.81 3.74 4.89
CA LEU A 162 17.19 2.85 3.78
C LEU A 162 18.18 3.54 2.83
N GLU A 163 17.92 4.80 2.46
CA GLU A 163 18.85 5.62 1.67
C GLU A 163 20.23 5.73 2.35
N LYS A 164 20.25 5.94 3.67
CA LYS A 164 21.49 6.02 4.46
C LYS A 164 22.22 4.68 4.53
N ALA A 165 21.50 3.59 4.78
CA ALA A 165 22.07 2.26 4.93
C ALA A 165 22.61 1.71 3.60
N LEU A 166 21.88 1.94 2.50
CA LEU A 166 22.25 1.49 1.16
C LEU A 166 23.19 2.46 0.44
N GLU A 167 23.42 3.66 0.99
CA GLU A 167 24.21 4.74 0.39
C GLU A 167 23.66 5.20 -0.96
N ILE A 168 22.34 5.24 -1.07
CA ILE A 168 21.59 5.61 -2.28
C ILE A 168 20.77 6.87 -2.00
N LYS A 169 20.57 7.69 -3.02
CA LYS A 169 19.72 8.88 -2.95
C LYS A 169 18.56 8.77 -3.94
N ILE A 170 17.35 8.63 -3.40
CA ILE A 170 16.12 8.71 -4.19
C ILE A 170 15.93 10.19 -4.58
N PRO A 171 15.62 10.50 -5.85
CA PRO A 171 15.42 11.89 -6.24
C PRO A 171 14.15 12.47 -5.60
N GLN A 172 14.15 13.80 -5.41
CA GLN A 172 13.11 14.48 -4.63
C GLN A 172 11.72 14.40 -5.27
N ASN A 173 11.65 14.35 -6.60
CA ASN A 173 10.40 14.20 -7.32
C ASN A 173 9.70 12.87 -6.96
N GLU A 174 10.44 11.77 -6.92
CA GLU A 174 9.93 10.45 -6.58
C GLU A 174 9.48 10.39 -5.11
N LYS A 175 10.24 11.01 -4.20
CA LYS A 175 9.82 11.16 -2.80
C LYS A 175 8.51 11.95 -2.69
N TYR A 176 8.39 13.04 -3.44
CA TYR A 176 7.18 13.84 -3.47
C TYR A 176 5.97 13.01 -3.96
N GLN A 177 6.14 12.21 -5.02
CA GLN A 177 5.06 11.34 -5.51
C GLN A 177 4.66 10.28 -4.47
N ILE A 178 5.63 9.62 -3.82
CA ILE A 178 5.33 8.66 -2.74
C ILE A 178 4.58 9.34 -1.59
N LYS A 179 5.00 10.54 -1.19
CA LYS A 179 4.32 11.34 -0.16
C LYS A 179 2.87 11.63 -0.55
N LYS A 180 2.67 12.06 -1.80
CA LYS A 180 1.34 12.32 -2.36
C LYS A 180 0.45 11.09 -2.21
N PHE A 181 0.93 9.91 -2.61
CA PHE A 181 0.14 8.69 -2.51
C PHE A 181 -0.21 8.33 -1.06
N ILE A 182 0.72 8.47 -0.13
CA ILE A 182 0.47 8.18 1.29
C ILE A 182 -0.58 9.13 1.87
N ILE A 183 -0.50 10.43 1.57
CA ILE A 183 -1.47 11.42 2.03
C ILE A 183 -2.84 11.16 1.42
N VAL A 184 -2.91 10.90 0.11
CA VAL A 184 -4.16 10.56 -0.58
C VAL A 184 -4.81 9.31 0.03
N ARG A 185 -4.03 8.28 0.36
CA ARG A 185 -4.53 7.09 1.05
C ARG A 185 -5.09 7.45 2.43
N ASN A 186 -4.40 8.28 3.20
CA ASN A 186 -4.88 8.70 4.52
C ASN A 186 -6.15 9.55 4.44
N LEU A 187 -6.28 10.40 3.41
CA LEU A 187 -7.50 11.15 3.11
C LEU A 187 -8.69 10.20 2.88
N ILE A 188 -8.48 9.19 2.03
CA ILE A 188 -9.48 8.18 1.70
C ILE A 188 -9.94 7.41 2.94
N GLU A 189 -9.00 6.96 3.78
CA GLU A 189 -9.33 6.12 4.94
C GLU A 189 -9.94 6.86 6.12
N HIS A 190 -9.49 8.09 6.40
CA HIS A 190 -9.86 8.78 7.65
C HIS A 190 -10.83 9.94 7.45
N ASN A 191 -10.89 10.54 6.25
CA ASN A 191 -11.66 11.77 6.00
C ASN A 191 -12.64 11.63 4.83
N GLN A 192 -13.02 10.40 4.46
CA GLN A 192 -13.89 10.14 3.30
C GLN A 192 -13.37 10.77 1.99
N GLY A 193 -12.05 10.99 1.88
CA GLY A 193 -11.39 11.63 0.75
C GLY A 193 -11.38 13.17 0.78
N GLN A 194 -11.90 13.84 1.80
CA GLN A 194 -11.94 15.31 1.83
C GLN A 194 -10.60 15.93 2.24
N ILE A 195 -10.06 16.84 1.42
CA ILE A 195 -8.79 17.54 1.67
C ILE A 195 -8.94 18.56 2.80
N ARG A 196 -8.03 18.51 3.79
CA ARG A 196 -7.91 19.51 4.85
C ARG A 196 -6.63 20.33 4.68
N GLU A 197 -6.59 21.43 5.40
CA GLU A 197 -5.44 22.33 5.40
C GLU A 197 -4.15 21.63 5.89
N THR A 198 -4.27 20.76 6.88
CA THR A 198 -3.14 19.96 7.39
C THR A 198 -2.51 19.07 6.32
N ASP A 199 -3.32 18.52 5.41
CA ASP A 199 -2.85 17.59 4.39
C ASP A 199 -2.08 18.34 3.28
N LEU A 200 -2.55 19.54 2.91
CA LEU A 200 -1.87 20.47 1.99
C LEU A 200 -0.57 21.02 2.59
N ASN A 201 -0.63 21.45 3.85
CA ASN A 201 0.55 21.92 4.59
C ASN A 201 1.59 20.81 4.74
N GLU A 202 1.16 19.56 5.00
CA GLU A 202 2.07 18.43 5.04
C GLU A 202 2.78 18.26 3.69
N MET A 203 2.08 18.37 2.55
CA MET A 203 2.71 18.31 1.23
C MET A 203 3.54 19.54 0.86
N GLY A 204 3.29 20.69 1.48
CA GLY A 204 3.91 21.98 1.12
C GLY A 204 3.36 22.54 -0.19
N VAL A 205 2.09 22.27 -0.52
CA VAL A 205 1.43 22.74 -1.75
C VAL A 205 0.01 23.22 -1.47
N ASN A 206 -0.58 23.96 -2.41
CA ASN A 206 -1.97 24.44 -2.30
C ASN A 206 -2.98 23.55 -3.06
N ILE A 207 -2.49 22.60 -3.86
CA ILE A 207 -3.29 21.72 -4.70
C ILE A 207 -2.70 20.31 -4.75
N ILE A 208 -3.56 19.29 -4.78
CA ILE A 208 -3.19 17.91 -5.07
C ILE A 208 -3.57 17.60 -6.51
N LYS A 209 -2.62 17.03 -7.27
CA LYS A 209 -2.81 16.65 -8.67
C LYS A 209 -2.90 15.13 -8.80
N LEU A 210 -4.03 14.63 -9.29
CA LEU A 210 -4.29 13.19 -9.50
C LEU A 210 -4.84 12.96 -10.91
N TYR A 211 -4.59 11.78 -11.46
CA TYR A 211 -5.19 11.38 -12.73
C TYR A 211 -6.60 10.83 -12.53
N ASP A 212 -7.54 11.35 -13.30
CA ASP A 212 -8.89 10.82 -13.38
C ASP A 212 -8.97 9.53 -14.22
N GLN A 213 -10.19 9.02 -14.38
CA GLN A 213 -10.49 7.82 -15.16
C GLN A 213 -10.23 7.94 -16.67
N TRP A 214 -9.94 9.14 -17.18
CA TRP A 214 -9.59 9.39 -18.58
C TRP A 214 -8.11 9.72 -18.74
N GLY A 215 -7.31 9.53 -17.69
CA GLY A 215 -5.88 9.85 -17.68
C GLY A 215 -5.60 11.36 -17.72
N LYS A 216 -6.59 12.20 -17.41
CA LYS A 216 -6.39 13.65 -17.31
C LYS A 216 -6.05 14.04 -15.88
N GLU A 217 -5.07 14.93 -15.73
CA GLU A 217 -4.72 15.49 -14.42
C GLU A 217 -5.85 16.43 -13.95
N GLN A 218 -6.37 16.13 -12.76
CA GLN A 218 -7.35 16.93 -12.02
C GLN A 218 -6.65 17.58 -10.83
N GLU A 219 -7.00 18.83 -10.57
CA GLU A 219 -6.51 19.59 -9.43
C GLU A 219 -7.56 19.60 -8.32
N TYR A 220 -7.17 19.17 -7.12
CA TYR A 220 -8.01 19.15 -5.94
C TYR A 220 -7.47 20.16 -4.92
N LYS A 221 -8.36 21.04 -4.44
CA LYS A 221 -8.10 22.13 -3.49
C LYS A 221 -8.64 21.78 -2.11
N LEU A 222 -8.45 22.69 -1.16
CA LEU A 222 -9.02 22.58 0.18
C LEU A 222 -10.54 22.31 0.11
N ASN A 223 -11.00 21.35 0.93
CA ASN A 223 -12.37 20.84 1.01
C ASN A 223 -12.86 20.03 -0.20
N ASP A 224 -12.09 19.91 -1.27
CA ASP A 224 -12.43 19.01 -2.37
C ASP A 224 -12.32 17.55 -1.91
N LYS A 225 -13.17 16.70 -2.48
CA LYS A 225 -13.10 15.25 -2.28
C LYS A 225 -12.24 14.63 -3.38
N VAL A 226 -11.18 13.92 -3.00
CA VAL A 226 -10.32 13.24 -3.97
C VAL A 226 -11.02 12.02 -4.56
N GLU A 227 -10.88 11.86 -5.87
CA GLU A 227 -11.30 10.67 -6.61
C GLU A 227 -10.06 9.99 -7.21
N ILE A 228 -10.06 8.65 -7.22
CA ILE A 228 -8.93 7.85 -7.70
C ILE A 228 -9.37 7.12 -8.96
N GLY A 229 -8.70 7.43 -10.07
CA GLY A 229 -8.84 6.69 -11.32
C GLY A 229 -7.87 5.52 -11.44
N LEU A 230 -8.13 4.65 -12.41
CA LEU A 230 -7.22 3.57 -12.81
C LEU A 230 -5.85 4.11 -13.27
N ASP A 231 -5.83 5.28 -13.91
CA ASP A 231 -4.58 5.95 -14.32
C ASP A 231 -3.72 6.35 -13.12
N GLU A 232 -4.33 6.78 -12.00
CA GLU A 232 -3.59 7.06 -10.77
C GLU A 232 -3.01 5.76 -10.18
N LEU A 233 -3.73 4.64 -10.23
CA LEU A 233 -3.20 3.33 -9.81
C LEU A 233 -1.99 2.91 -10.67
N ARG A 234 -2.05 3.16 -11.99
CA ARG A 234 -0.91 2.94 -12.88
C ARG A 234 0.27 3.81 -12.47
N LYS A 235 0.01 5.07 -12.11
CA LYS A 235 1.05 5.99 -11.68
C LYS A 235 1.74 5.55 -10.39
N VAL A 236 0.97 5.03 -9.43
CA VAL A 236 1.50 4.43 -8.19
C VAL A 236 2.46 3.30 -8.52
N LYS A 237 2.04 2.35 -9.39
CA LYS A 237 2.88 1.24 -9.85
C LYS A 237 4.21 1.74 -10.44
N GLU A 238 4.15 2.63 -11.42
CA GLU A 238 5.33 3.14 -12.11
C GLU A 238 6.33 3.79 -11.16
N VAL A 239 5.84 4.63 -10.23
CA VAL A 239 6.70 5.32 -9.27
C VAL A 239 7.31 4.33 -8.29
N PHE A 240 6.53 3.38 -7.77
CA PHE A 240 7.03 2.38 -6.85
C PHE A 240 8.07 1.46 -7.50
N GLU A 241 7.84 0.98 -8.72
CA GLU A 241 8.82 0.21 -9.49
C GLU A 241 10.09 1.01 -9.75
N LYS A 242 9.96 2.27 -10.13
CA LYS A 242 11.11 3.15 -10.35
C LYS A 242 11.94 3.28 -9.08
N VAL A 243 11.31 3.55 -7.94
CA VAL A 243 12.03 3.72 -6.66
C VAL A 243 12.61 2.40 -6.16
N ALA A 244 11.94 1.27 -6.36
CA ALA A 244 12.51 -0.04 -6.04
C ALA A 244 13.78 -0.34 -6.85
N ASN A 245 13.80 0.00 -8.14
CA ASN A 245 14.99 -0.14 -8.99
C ASN A 245 16.11 0.85 -8.61
N ILE A 246 15.78 2.03 -8.07
CA ILE A 246 16.77 2.97 -7.54
C ILE A 246 17.38 2.42 -6.26
N LEU A 247 16.55 1.92 -5.32
CA LEU A 247 17.00 1.36 -4.05
C LEU A 247 17.83 0.09 -4.23
N ILE A 248 17.46 -0.75 -5.20
CA ILE A 248 18.14 -2.02 -5.47
C ILE A 248 18.36 -2.11 -6.99
N PRO A 249 19.46 -1.57 -7.52
CA PRO A 249 19.77 -1.65 -8.95
C PRO A 249 19.93 -3.10 -9.41
N LYS A 250 19.48 -3.41 -10.64
CA LYS A 250 19.76 -4.70 -11.25
C LYS A 250 21.27 -4.90 -11.33
N SER A 251 21.75 -6.01 -10.80
CA SER A 251 23.14 -6.42 -10.99
C SER A 251 23.38 -6.60 -12.49
N SER A 252 24.34 -5.86 -13.03
CA SER A 252 24.81 -5.99 -14.41
C SER A 252 25.57 -7.29 -14.60
#